data_AF-A0A842MRQ2-F1
#
_entry.id   AF-A0A842MRQ2-F1
#
_cell.length_a   1.000
_cell.length_b   1.000
_cell.length_c   1.000
_cell.angle_alpha   90.00
_cell.angle_beta   90.00
_cell.angle_gamma   90.00
#
_symmetry.space_group_name_H-M   'P 1'
#
loop_
_entity.id
_entity.type
_entity.pdbx_description
1 polymer ?
#
loop_
_entity_poly.entity_id
_entity_poly.type
_entity_poly.pdbx_seq_one_letter_code
_entity_poly.pdbx_strand_id
1 'polypeptide(L)'
;MGASKRLRVASLIFLVCIIAIAHVGGASAISRGEVVYEIMTALDLPVVQDGAGFADVSKLTLHGESIQAAKALGILPPFEHFYPTLDATNAEALMFALRALGLFNEAEILDKICEFGEKKDVPPHLTVYLTMAEAMSPKAPEL
;
A
#
# COMPACT_ATOMS: atom_id res chain seq x y z
N MET A 1 23.19 -31.14 -41.56
CA MET A 1 22.58 -31.02 -40.21
C MET A 1 21.10 -30.70 -40.39
N GLY A 2 20.23 -31.69 -40.17
CA GLY A 2 18.89 -31.78 -40.79
C GLY A 2 17.84 -30.81 -40.26
N ALA A 3 16.90 -30.42 -41.13
CA ALA A 3 15.78 -29.52 -40.87
C ALA A 3 14.97 -29.89 -39.62
N SER A 4 14.91 -31.18 -39.25
CA SER A 4 14.25 -31.67 -38.04
C SER A 4 14.89 -31.19 -36.73
N LYS A 5 16.22 -31.02 -36.68
CA LYS A 5 16.91 -30.46 -35.51
C LYS A 5 16.62 -28.97 -35.35
N ARG A 6 16.56 -28.23 -36.47
CA ARG A 6 16.22 -26.80 -36.47
C ARG A 6 14.77 -26.55 -36.02
N LEU A 7 13.84 -27.40 -36.47
CA LEU A 7 12.43 -27.33 -36.06
C LEU A 7 12.26 -27.61 -34.55
N ARG A 8 12.95 -28.62 -34.01
CA ARG A 8 12.92 -28.94 -32.58
C ARG A 8 13.49 -27.81 -31.71
N VAL A 9 14.59 -27.18 -32.14
CA VAL A 9 15.20 -26.05 -31.42
C VAL A 9 14.26 -24.83 -31.44
N ALA A 10 13.65 -24.52 -32.60
CA ALA A 10 12.68 -23.43 -32.71
C ALA A 10 11.45 -23.66 -31.82
N SER A 11 10.91 -24.88 -31.77
CA SER A 11 9.79 -25.23 -30.87
C SER A 11 10.17 -25.12 -29.40
N LEU A 12 11.40 -25.47 -29.02
CA LEU A 12 11.88 -25.35 -27.65
C LEU A 12 12.00 -23.88 -27.23
N ILE A 13 12.58 -23.04 -28.10
CA ILE A 13 12.71 -21.60 -27.85
C ILE A 13 11.33 -20.95 -27.73
N PHE A 14 10.40 -21.29 -28.61
CA PHE A 14 9.03 -20.77 -28.57
C PHE A 14 8.29 -21.15 -27.28
N LEU A 15 8.45 -22.41 -26.82
CA LEU A 15 7.87 -22.87 -25.55
C LEU A 15 8.44 -22.10 -24.35
N VAL A 16 9.76 -21.88 -24.33
CA VAL A 16 10.42 -21.09 -23.27
C VAL A 16 9.93 -19.64 -23.28
N CYS A 17 9.74 -19.04 -24.45
CA CYS A 17 9.17 -17.69 -24.56
C CYS A 17 7.72 -17.62 -24.03
N ILE A 18 6.88 -18.61 -24.32
CA ILE A 18 5.50 -18.66 -23.79
C ILE A 18 5.50 -18.77 -22.27
N ILE A 19 6.35 -19.62 -21.70
CA ILE A 19 6.44 -19.80 -20.25
C ILE A 19 6.92 -18.51 -19.57
N ALA A 20 7.89 -17.81 -20.16
CA ALA A 20 8.39 -16.53 -19.66
C ALA A 20 7.31 -15.44 -19.65
N ILE A 21 6.49 -15.36 -20.71
CA ILE A 21 5.39 -14.39 -20.80
C ILE A 21 4.25 -14.76 -19.82
N ALA A 22 3.99 -16.05 -19.62
CA ALA A 22 2.96 -16.52 -18.69
C ALA A 22 3.29 -16.25 -17.21
N HIS A 23 4.57 -15.99 -16.87
CA HIS A 23 5.01 -15.67 -15.52
C HIS A 23 5.09 -14.16 -15.24
N VAL A 24 4.64 -13.31 -16.17
CA VAL A 24 4.43 -11.89 -15.88
C VAL A 24 3.13 -11.77 -15.06
N GLY A 25 3.21 -12.19 -13.79
CA GLY A 25 2.17 -11.93 -12.82
C GLY A 25 2.10 -10.42 -12.58
N GLY A 26 0.99 -9.80 -12.94
CA GLY A 26 0.71 -8.44 -12.54
C GLY A 26 0.65 -8.34 -11.01
N ALA A 27 1.09 -7.22 -10.45
CA ALA A 27 0.86 -6.94 -9.04
C ALA A 27 -0.65 -6.95 -8.78
N SER A 28 -1.11 -7.81 -7.87
CA SER A 28 -2.49 -7.78 -7.42
C SER A 28 -2.70 -6.54 -6.57
N ALA A 29 -3.84 -5.88 -6.73
CA ALA A 29 -4.28 -4.88 -5.76
C ALA A 29 -4.36 -5.54 -4.37
N ILE A 30 -3.92 -4.80 -3.36
CA ILE A 30 -3.96 -5.22 -1.94
C ILE A 30 -4.98 -4.38 -1.19
N SER A 31 -5.63 -5.00 -0.22
CA SER A 31 -6.70 -4.34 0.53
C SER A 31 -6.14 -3.32 1.53
N ARG A 32 -6.95 -2.34 1.95
CA ARG A 32 -6.60 -1.40 3.01
C ARG A 32 -6.21 -2.09 4.31
N GLY A 33 -6.91 -3.16 4.67
CA GLY A 33 -6.60 -3.95 5.85
C GLY A 33 -5.23 -4.63 5.76
N GLU A 34 -4.90 -5.18 4.59
CA GLU A 34 -3.61 -5.80 4.31
C GLU A 34 -2.46 -4.79 4.31
N VAL A 35 -2.65 -3.60 3.72
CA VAL A 35 -1.65 -2.51 3.80
C VAL A 35 -1.33 -2.16 5.24
N VAL A 36 -2.35 -1.99 6.09
CA VAL A 36 -2.13 -1.67 7.50
C VAL A 36 -1.43 -2.80 8.23
N TYR A 37 -1.81 -4.05 7.96
CA TYR A 37 -1.14 -5.22 8.52
C TYR A 37 0.35 -5.26 8.17
N GLU A 38 0.70 -5.07 6.90
CA GLU A 38 2.08 -5.08 6.43
C GLU A 38 2.89 -3.94 7.05
N ILE A 39 2.32 -2.73 7.15
CA ILE A 39 3.00 -1.60 7.80
C ILE A 39 3.25 -1.89 9.28
N MET A 40 2.22 -2.35 10.00
CA MET A 40 2.33 -2.67 11.42
C MET A 40 3.37 -3.76 11.67
N THR A 41 3.41 -4.79 10.81
CA THR A 41 4.36 -5.89 10.89
C THR A 41 5.78 -5.46 10.54
N ALA A 42 5.97 -4.70 9.46
CA ALA A 42 7.27 -4.23 9.01
C ALA A 42 7.96 -3.30 10.02
N LEU A 43 7.17 -2.53 10.75
CA LEU A 43 7.65 -1.59 11.78
C LEU A 43 7.63 -2.19 13.20
N ASP A 44 7.26 -3.47 13.35
CA ASP A 44 7.13 -4.17 14.64
C ASP A 44 6.30 -3.36 15.67
N LEU A 45 5.18 -2.79 15.20
CA LEU A 45 4.32 -1.94 16.03
C LEU A 45 3.42 -2.77 16.94
N PRO A 46 3.17 -2.29 18.18
CA PRO A 46 2.42 -3.06 19.16
C PRO A 46 0.94 -3.20 18.75
N VAL A 47 0.43 -4.43 18.88
CA VAL A 47 -1.01 -4.70 18.78
C VAL A 47 -1.66 -4.40 20.12
N VAL A 48 -2.43 -3.30 20.19
CA VAL A 48 -3.16 -2.90 21.39
C VAL A 48 -4.54 -3.56 21.38
N GLN A 49 -4.89 -4.30 22.43
CA GLN A 49 -6.17 -5.01 22.51
C GLN A 49 -7.36 -4.13 22.93
N ASP A 50 -7.10 -2.95 23.50
CA ASP A 50 -8.10 -2.07 24.08
C ASP A 50 -8.16 -0.73 23.36
N GLY A 51 -9.30 -0.43 22.72
CA GLY A 51 -9.56 0.83 22.05
C GLY A 51 -10.90 0.82 21.31
N ALA A 52 -11.51 2.01 21.12
CA ALA A 52 -12.68 2.14 20.26
C ALA A 52 -12.27 1.93 18.79
N GLY A 53 -12.61 0.75 18.25
CA GLY A 53 -12.33 0.37 16.86
C GLY A 53 -13.16 1.15 15.83
N PHE A 54 -13.07 0.75 14.57
CA PHE A 54 -14.02 1.21 13.53
C PHE A 54 -15.32 0.40 13.62
N ALA A 55 -16.44 0.99 13.22
CA ALA A 55 -17.76 0.35 13.28
C ALA A 55 -17.85 -0.93 12.43
N ASP A 56 -17.06 -1.00 11.35
CA ASP A 56 -16.99 -2.11 10.41
C ASP A 56 -15.81 -3.07 10.62
N VAL A 57 -15.07 -2.93 11.74
CA VAL A 57 -13.90 -3.76 12.02
C VAL A 57 -14.06 -4.48 13.35
N SER A 58 -14.08 -5.81 13.29
CA SER A 58 -14.17 -6.71 14.44
C SER A 58 -12.94 -7.62 14.53
N LYS A 59 -12.86 -8.43 15.59
CA LYS A 59 -11.82 -9.47 15.73
C LYS A 59 -11.89 -10.57 14.64
N LEU A 60 -13.03 -10.71 13.97
CA LEU A 60 -13.21 -11.68 12.88
C LEU A 60 -12.86 -11.08 11.50
N THR A 61 -12.69 -9.77 11.42
CA THR A 61 -12.24 -9.09 10.21
C THR A 61 -10.79 -9.51 9.94
N LEU A 62 -10.48 -9.85 8.69
CA LEU A 62 -9.10 -10.13 8.29
C LEU A 62 -8.21 -8.93 8.62
N HIS A 63 -7.10 -9.17 9.31
CA HIS A 63 -6.21 -8.13 9.86
C HIS A 63 -6.86 -7.15 10.86
N GLY A 64 -8.01 -7.49 11.44
CA GLY A 64 -8.79 -6.63 12.32
C GLY A 64 -8.01 -6.10 13.52
N GLU A 65 -7.16 -6.94 14.13
CA GLU A 65 -6.35 -6.54 15.28
C GLU A 65 -5.32 -5.46 14.92
N SER A 66 -4.63 -5.61 13.78
CA SER A 66 -3.68 -4.61 13.27
C SER A 66 -4.38 -3.29 12.94
N ILE A 67 -5.58 -3.35 12.36
CA ILE A 67 -6.37 -2.16 12.04
C ILE A 67 -6.79 -1.42 13.32
N GLN A 68 -7.29 -2.15 14.32
CA GLN A 68 -7.71 -1.55 15.60
C GLN A 68 -6.50 -0.94 16.34
N ALA A 69 -5.37 -1.64 16.36
CA ALA A 69 -4.13 -1.14 16.95
C ALA A 69 -3.63 0.13 16.23
N ALA A 70 -3.59 0.13 14.89
CA ALA A 70 -3.19 1.29 14.11
C ALA A 70 -4.11 2.50 14.35
N LYS A 71 -5.42 2.28 14.54
CA LYS A 71 -6.35 3.34 14.97
C LYS A 71 -6.00 3.87 16.36
N ALA A 72 -5.77 2.99 17.32
CA ALA A 72 -5.42 3.37 18.70
C ALA A 72 -4.09 4.15 18.78
N LEU A 73 -3.13 3.82 17.91
CA LEU A 73 -1.86 4.54 17.76
C LEU A 73 -1.99 5.87 16.99
N GLY A 74 -3.18 6.21 16.49
CA GLY A 74 -3.41 7.42 15.71
C GLY A 74 -2.89 7.37 14.28
N ILE A 75 -2.44 6.21 13.80
CA ILE A 75 -1.90 6.00 12.43
C ILE A 75 -3.01 6.11 11.40
N LEU A 76 -4.22 5.64 11.73
CA LEU A 76 -5.37 5.70 10.84
C LEU A 76 -6.21 6.95 11.10
N PRO A 77 -6.82 7.55 10.06
CA PRO A 77 -7.68 8.73 10.25
C PRO A 77 -8.85 8.42 11.18
N PRO A 78 -9.39 9.41 11.91
CA PRO A 78 -10.42 9.22 12.93
C PRO A 78 -11.83 9.08 12.32
N PHE A 79 -11.98 8.27 11.28
CA PHE A 79 -13.27 7.98 10.67
C PHE A 79 -14.07 6.95 11.50
N GLU A 80 -15.38 6.92 11.25
CA GLU A 80 -16.28 5.92 11.85
C GLU A 80 -16.07 4.54 11.22
N HIS A 81 -15.95 4.49 9.89
CA HIS A 81 -15.76 3.28 9.09
C HIS A 81 -14.39 3.30 8.40
N PHE A 82 -13.75 2.14 8.25
CA PHE A 82 -12.43 2.00 7.62
C PHE A 82 -12.48 1.37 6.22
N TYR A 83 -13.43 0.48 6.00
CA TYR A 83 -13.60 -0.32 4.79
C TYR A 83 -12.38 -1.21 4.49
N PRO A 84 -12.07 -2.19 5.36
CA PRO A 84 -10.83 -2.96 5.31
C PRO A 84 -10.64 -3.78 4.03
N THR A 85 -11.72 -4.11 3.33
CA THR A 85 -11.71 -4.94 2.12
C THR A 85 -11.60 -4.14 0.82
N LEU A 86 -11.64 -2.80 0.87
CA LEU A 86 -11.43 -1.99 -0.33
C LEU A 86 -9.97 -2.02 -0.73
N ASP A 87 -9.71 -1.98 -2.02
CA ASP A 87 -8.35 -1.80 -2.55
C ASP A 87 -7.78 -0.48 -2.04
N ALA A 88 -6.54 -0.54 -1.55
CA ALA A 88 -5.82 0.65 -1.13
C ALA A 88 -5.24 1.36 -2.35
N THR A 89 -5.42 2.68 -2.41
CA THR A 89 -4.66 3.50 -3.36
C THR A 89 -3.22 3.68 -2.88
N ASN A 90 -2.29 3.96 -3.79
CA ASN A 90 -0.92 4.31 -3.41
C ASN A 90 -0.85 5.50 -2.46
N ALA A 91 -1.71 6.50 -2.66
CA ALA A 91 -1.77 7.67 -1.81
C ALA A 91 -2.21 7.33 -0.38
N GLU A 92 -3.17 6.42 -0.23
CA GLU A 92 -3.57 5.90 1.09
C GLU A 92 -2.45 5.10 1.74
N ALA A 93 -1.78 4.22 1.00
CA ALA A 93 -0.67 3.44 1.51
C ALA A 93 0.48 4.33 2.02
N LEU A 94 0.83 5.37 1.25
CA LEU A 94 1.83 6.36 1.66
C LEU A 94 1.40 7.17 2.88
N MET A 95 0.14 7.60 2.94
CA MET A 95 -0.39 8.26 4.13
C MET A 95 -0.26 7.36 5.35
N PHE A 96 -0.72 6.10 5.28
CA PHE A 96 -0.62 5.17 6.42
C PHE A 96 0.82 4.95 6.85
N ALA A 97 1.75 4.76 5.90
CA ALA A 97 3.16 4.54 6.20
C ALA A 97 3.80 5.77 6.85
N LEU A 98 3.59 6.98 6.31
CA LEU A 98 4.12 8.22 6.86
C LEU A 98 3.58 8.49 8.26
N ARG A 99 2.29 8.26 8.49
CA ARG A 99 1.68 8.41 9.82
C ARG A 99 2.24 7.39 10.81
N ALA A 100 2.50 6.15 10.37
CA ALA A 100 3.15 5.12 11.18
C ALA A 100 4.61 5.46 11.54
N LEU A 101 5.31 6.19 10.66
CA LEU A 101 6.63 6.76 10.94
C LEU A 101 6.59 7.99 11.87
N GLY A 102 5.40 8.38 12.36
CA GLY A 102 5.22 9.51 13.26
C GLY A 102 5.12 10.86 12.55
N LEU A 103 5.12 10.90 11.22
CA LEU A 103 5.23 12.13 10.43
C LEU A 103 3.89 12.86 10.21
N PHE A 104 2.87 12.54 11.01
CA PHE A 104 1.53 13.11 10.83
C PHE A 104 1.47 14.59 11.24
N ASN A 105 2.23 15.00 12.26
CA ASN A 105 2.28 16.39 12.70
C ASN A 105 2.97 17.25 11.64
N GLU A 106 4.05 16.74 11.07
CA GLU A 106 4.80 17.37 9.99
C GLU A 106 3.92 17.54 8.76
N ALA A 107 3.15 16.51 8.40
CA ALA A 107 2.16 16.61 7.33
C ALA A 107 1.11 17.69 7.62
N GLU A 108 0.56 17.75 8.84
CA GLU A 108 -0.45 18.77 9.20
C GLU A 108 0.12 20.20 9.18
N ILE A 109 1.36 20.37 9.64
CA ILE A 109 2.05 21.67 9.57
C ILE A 109 2.29 22.06 8.12
N LEU A 110 2.82 21.15 7.31
CA LEU A 110 3.09 21.37 5.90
C LEU A 110 1.82 21.75 5.13
N ASP A 111 0.71 21.06 5.37
CA ASP A 111 -0.58 21.33 4.73
C ASP A 111 -1.13 22.73 5.04
N LYS A 112 -0.75 23.31 6.20
CA LYS A 112 -1.14 24.67 6.60
C LYS A 112 -0.26 25.77 6.03
N ILE A 113 1.00 25.47 5.73
CA ILE A 113 2.00 26.48 5.33
C ILE A 113 2.37 26.42 3.85
N CYS A 114 2.19 25.26 3.22
CA CYS A 114 2.51 25.03 1.82
C CYS A 114 1.23 24.90 1.00
N GLU A 115 1.19 25.55 -0.15
CA GLU A 115 0.18 25.28 -1.17
C GLU A 115 0.66 24.10 -2.02
N PHE A 116 0.10 22.92 -1.75
CA PHE A 116 0.31 21.76 -2.61
C PHE A 116 -0.62 21.86 -3.82
N GLY A 117 -0.06 21.86 -5.03
CA GLY A 117 -0.84 21.86 -6.25
C GLY A 117 -1.75 20.63 -6.36
N GLU A 118 -2.85 20.74 -7.09
CA GLU A 118 -3.75 19.61 -7.32
C GLU A 118 -3.03 18.50 -8.09
N LYS A 119 -3.11 17.28 -7.55
CA LYS A 119 -2.65 16.07 -8.24
C LYS A 119 -3.86 15.33 -8.79
N LYS A 120 -3.80 14.99 -10.08
CA LYS A 120 -4.88 14.28 -10.76
C LYS A 120 -5.18 12.97 -10.03
N ASP A 121 -6.46 12.69 -9.81
CA ASP A 121 -6.96 11.46 -9.18
C ASP A 121 -6.51 11.24 -7.72
N VAL A 122 -5.97 12.28 -7.05
CA VAL A 122 -5.58 12.23 -5.64
C VAL A 122 -6.47 13.18 -4.82
N PRO A 123 -7.20 12.68 -3.81
CA PRO A 123 -7.94 13.55 -2.89
C PRO A 123 -7.04 14.60 -2.22
N PRO A 124 -7.48 15.86 -2.05
CA PRO A 124 -6.64 16.95 -1.54
C PRO A 124 -5.94 16.64 -0.21
N HIS A 125 -6.63 15.98 0.72
CA HIS A 125 -6.09 15.61 2.04
C HIS A 125 -4.97 14.55 1.99
N LEU A 126 -4.74 13.90 0.85
CA LEU A 126 -3.66 12.95 0.63
C LEU A 126 -2.45 13.57 -0.09
N THR A 127 -2.61 14.74 -0.70
CA THR A 127 -1.59 15.38 -1.53
C THR A 127 -0.31 15.69 -0.74
N VAL A 128 -0.45 16.13 0.51
CA VAL A 128 0.70 16.41 1.39
C VAL A 128 1.56 15.16 1.60
N TYR A 129 0.94 14.01 1.87
CA TYR A 129 1.64 12.75 2.11
C TYR A 129 2.38 12.27 0.86
N LEU A 130 1.73 12.37 -0.31
CA LEU A 130 2.38 12.00 -1.57
C LEU A 130 3.57 12.93 -1.87
N THR A 131 3.45 14.23 -1.59
CA THR A 131 4.54 15.20 -1.80
C THR A 131 5.69 14.98 -0.82
N MET A 132 5.40 14.64 0.43
CA MET A 132 6.42 14.25 1.41
C MET A 132 7.15 12.99 0.94
N ALA A 133 6.44 11.95 0.52
CA ALA A 133 7.03 10.71 0.01
C ALA A 133 7.91 10.96 -1.23
N GLU A 134 7.47 11.82 -2.14
CA GLU A 134 8.27 12.25 -3.30
C GLU A 134 9.54 12.99 -2.92
N ALA A 135 9.59 13.65 -1.75
CA ALA A 135 10.79 14.32 -1.25
C ALA A 135 11.75 13.36 -0.51
N MET A 136 11.26 12.21 -0.03
CA MET A 136 12.05 11.26 0.74
C MET A 136 13.10 10.51 -0.09
N SER A 137 14.05 9.90 0.62
CA SER A 137 15.03 8.95 0.11
C SER A 137 15.11 7.74 1.06
N PRO A 138 15.06 6.50 0.55
CA PRO A 138 14.91 6.13 -0.86
C PRO A 138 13.54 6.54 -1.43
N LYS A 139 13.47 6.67 -2.77
CA LYS A 139 12.19 6.91 -3.45
C LYS A 139 11.27 5.71 -3.27
N ALA A 140 9.97 5.97 -3.21
CA ALA A 140 8.97 4.90 -3.32
C ALA A 140 9.17 4.15 -4.66
N PRO A 141 8.94 2.82 -4.70
CA PRO A 141 9.00 2.06 -5.95
C PRO A 141 8.04 2.66 -6.99
N GLU A 142 8.51 2.81 -8.23
CA GLU A 142 7.62 3.13 -9.35
C GLU A 142 6.75 1.91 -9.64
N LEU A 143 5.44 2.14 -9.82
CA LEU A 143 4.46 1.11 -10.20
C LEU A 143 4.73 0.55 -11.60
#